data_AF-A0AAN8SXS0-F1
#
_entry.id   AF-A0AAN8SXS0-F1
#
_cell.length_a   1.000
_cell.length_b   1.000
_cell.length_c   1.000
_cell.angle_alpha   90.00
_cell.angle_beta   90.00
_cell.angle_gamma   90.00
#
_symmetry.space_group_name_H-M   'P 1'
#
loop_
_entity.id
_entity.type
_entity.pdbx_description
1 polymer ?
#
loop_
_entity_poly.entity_id
_entity_poly.type
_entity_poly.pdbx_seq_one_letter_code
_entity_poly.pdbx_strand_id
1 'polypeptide(L)'
;MSLATNVPRVLFGFGFHPVTKEYKLIKITSRDPGFNSNVGVLTLGSNRWRSIAEIPYEIHPNTQGIMLNGKMHWLACLRDYNGPLVIVSFDLADEVFGEVPQVDFGLLRFKGMPNSFQKTVQVGRLNWVDIPEVV
;
A
#
# COMPACT_ATOMS: atom_id res chain seq x y z
N MET A 1 11.51 11.47 -27.53
CA MET A 1 10.20 10.79 -27.58
C MET A 1 10.46 9.34 -27.20
N SER A 2 10.23 8.98 -25.93
CA SER A 2 10.50 7.62 -25.43
C SER A 2 9.29 6.73 -25.71
N LEU A 3 9.50 5.58 -26.35
CA LEU A 3 8.49 4.55 -26.46
C LEU A 3 8.25 4.01 -25.05
N ALA A 4 7.16 4.43 -24.40
CA ALA A 4 6.72 3.83 -23.16
C ALA A 4 6.43 2.35 -23.45
N THR A 5 7.32 1.48 -23.01
CA THR A 5 7.15 0.04 -23.13
C THR A 5 5.92 -0.33 -22.31
N ASN A 6 4.97 -1.03 -22.93
CA ASN A 6 3.69 -1.44 -22.37
C ASN A 6 3.87 -2.62 -21.37
N VAL A 7 4.82 -2.47 -20.44
CA VAL A 7 5.15 -3.48 -19.44
C VAL A 7 4.35 -3.15 -18.18
N PRO A 8 3.46 -4.05 -17.74
CA PRO A 8 2.70 -3.82 -16.51
C PRO A 8 3.67 -3.68 -15.34
N ARG A 9 3.46 -2.66 -14.52
CA ARG A 9 4.19 -2.50 -13.26
C ARG A 9 3.68 -3.56 -12.29
N VAL A 10 4.60 -4.28 -11.66
CA VAL A 10 4.26 -5.33 -10.71
C VAL A 10 4.91 -5.02 -9.37
N LEU A 11 4.10 -4.97 -8.33
CA LEU A 11 4.50 -4.81 -6.94
C LEU A 11 4.11 -6.05 -6.16
N PHE A 12 4.94 -6.40 -5.18
CA PHE A 12 4.68 -7.50 -4.26
C PHE A 12 4.67 -7.00 -2.83
N GLY A 13 3.83 -7.63 -2.02
CA GLY A 13 3.79 -7.48 -0.58
C GLY A 13 3.75 -8.85 0.07
N PHE A 14 4.43 -9.04 1.20
CA PHE A 14 4.39 -10.29 1.95
C PHE A 14 4.08 -10.02 3.41
N GLY A 15 3.19 -10.80 4.00
CA GLY A 15 2.81 -10.62 5.39
C GLY A 15 2.24 -11.88 6.03
N PHE A 16 2.15 -11.84 7.35
CA PHE A 16 1.60 -12.90 8.18
C PHE A 16 0.37 -12.39 8.92
N HIS A 17 -0.72 -13.12 8.87
CA HIS A 17 -1.91 -12.81 9.66
C HIS A 17 -1.88 -13.60 10.98
N PRO A 18 -1.73 -12.93 12.15
CA PRO A 18 -1.49 -13.62 13.42
C PRO A 18 -2.67 -14.44 13.95
N VAL A 19 -3.89 -14.17 13.49
CA VAL A 19 -5.12 -14.87 13.91
C VAL A 19 -5.31 -16.15 13.10
N THR A 20 -5.32 -16.06 11.76
CA THR A 20 -5.45 -17.26 10.91
C THR A 20 -4.17 -18.09 10.82
N LYS A 21 -3.03 -17.55 11.28
CA LYS A 21 -1.69 -18.17 11.18
C LYS A 21 -1.24 -18.41 9.74
N GLU A 22 -1.72 -17.60 8.81
CA GLU A 22 -1.42 -17.73 7.39
C GLU A 22 -0.40 -16.70 6.92
N TYR A 23 0.50 -17.14 6.05
CA TYR A 23 1.33 -16.25 5.25
C TYR A 23 0.64 -15.94 3.94
N LYS A 24 0.64 -14.66 3.55
CA LYS A 24 0.03 -14.18 2.31
C LYS A 24 1.04 -13.38 1.50
N LEU A 25 1.11 -13.69 0.22
CA LEU A 25 1.83 -12.93 -0.79
C LEU A 25 0.81 -12.17 -1.62
N ILE A 26 0.90 -10.84 -1.63
CA ILE A 26 0.08 -9.93 -2.41
C ILE A 26 0.86 -9.57 -3.67
N LYS A 27 0.16 -9.57 -4.81
CA LYS A 27 0.66 -9.11 -6.10
C LYS A 27 -0.27 -8.01 -6.60
N ILE A 28 0.28 -6.84 -6.86
CA ILE A 28 -0.45 -5.70 -7.40
C ILE A 28 0.11 -5.42 -8.80
N THR A 29 -0.75 -5.40 -9.81
CA THR A 29 -0.35 -5.09 -11.18
C THR A 29 -1.12 -3.90 -11.72
N SER A 30 -0.39 -2.85 -12.11
CA SER A 30 -0.93 -1.70 -12.84
C SER A 30 -0.57 -1.81 -14.32
N ARG A 31 -1.46 -1.36 -15.21
CA ARG A 31 -1.28 -1.43 -16.66
C ARG A 31 -1.55 -0.05 -17.26
N ASP A 32 -0.58 0.49 -17.98
CA ASP A 32 -0.78 1.71 -18.77
C ASP A 32 -1.55 1.38 -20.07
N PRO A 33 -2.43 2.26 -20.59
CA PRO A 33 -2.95 3.48 -19.96
C PRO A 33 -4.16 3.13 -19.07
N GLY A 34 -3.98 3.15 -17.75
CA GLY A 34 -5.03 2.81 -16.80
C GLY A 34 -4.58 3.07 -15.37
N PHE A 35 -5.46 3.67 -14.57
CA PHE A 35 -5.19 4.01 -13.17
C PHE A 35 -5.71 2.96 -12.18
N ASN A 36 -6.10 1.79 -12.71
CA ASN A 36 -6.62 0.70 -11.92
C ASN A 36 -5.55 -0.36 -11.74
N SER A 37 -5.42 -0.85 -10.51
CA SER A 37 -4.53 -1.95 -10.19
C SER A 37 -5.32 -3.23 -9.94
N ASN A 38 -4.91 -4.32 -10.58
CA ASN A 38 -5.41 -5.66 -10.25
C ASN A 38 -4.64 -6.20 -9.06
N VAL A 39 -5.35 -6.80 -8.11
CA VAL A 39 -4.76 -7.39 -6.92
C VAL A 39 -5.00 -8.89 -6.89
N GLY A 40 -3.90 -9.63 -6.80
CA GLY A 40 -3.89 -11.05 -6.55
C GLY A 40 -3.28 -11.36 -5.19
N VAL A 41 -3.73 -12.46 -4.59
CA VAL A 41 -3.17 -12.98 -3.35
C VAL A 41 -2.85 -14.46 -3.50
N LEU A 42 -1.78 -14.90 -2.87
CA LEU A 42 -1.42 -16.30 -2.69
C LEU A 42 -1.30 -16.54 -1.19
N THR A 43 -2.10 -17.46 -0.66
CA THR A 43 -1.91 -17.98 0.69
C THR A 43 -0.89 -19.10 0.63
N LEU A 44 0.14 -19.04 1.46
CA LEU A 44 1.17 -20.08 1.48
C LEU A 44 0.53 -21.42 1.87
N GLY A 45 0.71 -22.43 1.03
CA GLY A 45 0.06 -23.74 1.16
C GLY A 45 -1.17 -23.96 0.26
N SER A 46 -1.79 -22.90 -0.27
CA SER A 46 -2.95 -23.05 -1.19
C SER A 46 -2.56 -23.30 -2.65
N ASN A 47 -1.27 -23.19 -2.99
CA ASN A 47 -0.65 -23.40 -4.31
C ASN A 47 -1.29 -22.64 -5.49
N ARG A 48 -2.21 -21.69 -5.24
CA ARG A 48 -2.94 -20.98 -6.30
C ARG A 48 -3.09 -19.51 -5.97
N TRP A 49 -2.80 -18.67 -6.97
CA TRP A 49 -3.14 -17.26 -6.94
C TRP A 49 -4.64 -17.07 -7.14
N ARG A 50 -5.23 -16.18 -6.34
CA ARG A 50 -6.62 -15.75 -6.46
C ARG A 50 -6.66 -14.25 -6.75
N SER A 51 -7.47 -13.83 -7.71
CA SER A 51 -7.77 -12.42 -7.94
C SER A 51 -8.83 -11.99 -6.94
N ILE A 52 -8.62 -10.85 -6.28
CA ILE A 52 -9.52 -10.40 -5.20
C ILE A 52 -10.22 -9.09 -5.50
N ALA A 53 -9.56 -8.19 -6.22
CA ALA A 53 -10.07 -6.85 -6.46
C ALA A 53 -9.36 -6.17 -7.63
N GLU A 54 -10.10 -5.26 -8.26
CA GLU A 54 -9.54 -4.18 -9.04
C GLU A 54 -9.74 -2.90 -8.22
N ILE A 55 -8.65 -2.17 -7.95
CA ILE A 55 -8.68 -0.98 -7.10
C ILE A 55 -8.40 0.27 -7.93
N PRO A 56 -9.06 1.42 -7.66
CA PRO A 56 -8.88 2.67 -8.40
C PRO A 56 -7.63 3.44 -7.98
N TYR A 57 -6.61 2.71 -7.50
CA TYR A 57 -5.37 3.26 -6.96
C TYR A 57 -4.20 2.76 -7.80
N GLU A 58 -3.29 3.67 -8.11
CA GLU A 58 -1.98 3.32 -8.60
C GLU A 58 -0.97 3.38 -7.47
N ILE A 59 -0.36 2.24 -7.14
CA ILE A 59 0.64 2.19 -6.08
C ILE A 59 1.94 2.86 -6.56
N HIS A 60 2.45 3.77 -5.75
CA HIS A 60 3.64 4.53 -6.08
C HIS A 60 4.85 3.58 -6.24
N PRO A 61 5.61 3.64 -7.35
CA PRO A 61 6.62 2.63 -7.67
C PRO A 61 7.75 2.52 -6.65
N ASN A 62 8.04 3.62 -5.93
CA ASN A 62 9.11 3.68 -4.92
C ASN A 62 8.63 3.38 -3.50
N THR A 63 7.42 2.81 -3.32
CA THR A 63 6.93 2.42 -2.00
C THR A 63 7.12 0.91 -1.78
N GLN A 64 7.54 0.54 -0.58
CA GLN A 64 7.51 -0.85 -0.13
C GLN A 64 6.29 -1.03 0.77
N GLY A 65 5.63 -2.20 0.69
CA GLY A 65 4.51 -2.50 1.56
C GLY A 65 4.98 -2.60 3.01
N ILE A 66 4.43 -1.76 3.88
CA ILE A 66 4.74 -1.76 5.32
C ILE A 66 3.63 -2.48 6.07
N MET A 67 3.98 -3.48 6.88
CA MET A 67 3.02 -4.19 7.72
C MET A 67 2.81 -3.47 9.06
N LEU A 68 1.55 -3.20 9.41
CA LEU A 68 1.13 -2.62 10.68
C LEU A 68 -0.24 -3.17 11.07
N ASN A 69 -0.41 -3.65 12.30
CA ASN A 69 -1.69 -4.09 12.87
C ASN A 69 -2.48 -5.06 11.96
N GLY A 70 -1.78 -6.01 11.32
CA GLY A 70 -2.39 -6.98 10.42
C GLY A 70 -2.77 -6.44 9.04
N LYS A 71 -2.44 -5.19 8.75
CA LYS A 71 -2.68 -4.53 7.46
C LYS A 71 -1.35 -4.18 6.79
N MET A 72 -1.33 -4.21 5.46
CA MET A 72 -0.20 -3.73 4.67
C MET A 72 -0.51 -2.35 4.11
N HIS A 73 0.46 -1.43 4.12
CA HIS A 73 0.29 -0.04 3.77
C HIS A 73 1.23 0.38 2.64
N TRP A 74 0.71 1.17 1.70
CA TRP A 74 1.46 1.74 0.59
C TRP A 74 1.08 3.20 0.35
N LEU A 75 1.99 3.94 -0.27
CA LEU A 75 1.66 5.21 -0.91
C LEU A 75 1.05 4.95 -2.28
N ALA A 76 -0.04 5.63 -2.59
CA ALA A 76 -0.73 5.48 -3.87
C ALA A 76 -1.27 6.81 -4.37
N CYS A 77 -1.51 6.91 -5.67
CA CYS A 77 -2.25 8.02 -6.27
C CYS A 77 -3.65 7.54 -6.67
N LEU A 78 -4.66 8.36 -6.40
CA LEU A 78 -6.04 8.08 -6.79
C LEU A 78 -6.27 8.56 -8.23
N ARG A 79 -6.64 7.65 -9.14
CA ARG A 79 -7.13 7.93 -10.51
C ARG A 79 -6.23 8.75 -11.46
N ASP A 80 -5.12 9.33 -11.01
CA ASP A 80 -4.18 10.13 -11.80
C ASP A 80 -2.79 10.11 -11.13
N TYR A 81 -1.71 9.98 -11.92
CA TYR A 81 -0.32 10.10 -11.44
C TYR A 81 -0.03 11.46 -10.77
N ASN A 82 -0.71 12.51 -11.24
CA ASN A 82 -0.62 13.86 -10.69
C ASN A 82 -1.67 14.13 -9.59
N GLY A 83 -2.47 13.11 -9.25
CA GLY A 83 -3.49 13.18 -8.21
C GLY A 83 -2.89 13.33 -6.80
N PRO A 84 -3.75 13.58 -5.79
CA PRO A 84 -3.30 13.60 -4.42
C PRO A 84 -2.73 12.23 -4.05
N LEU A 85 -1.51 12.22 -3.53
CA LEU A 85 -0.94 11.04 -2.91
C LEU A 85 -1.84 10.67 -1.72
N VAL A 86 -2.10 9.41 -1.48
CA VAL A 86 -2.87 8.87 -0.34
C VAL A 86 -2.12 7.69 0.27
N ILE A 87 -2.53 7.27 1.46
CA ILE A 87 -2.08 6.01 2.05
C ILE A 87 -3.21 5.02 1.89
N VAL A 88 -2.94 3.90 1.22
CA VAL A 88 -3.90 2.79 1.11
C VAL A 88 -3.42 1.63 1.95
N SER A 89 -4.38 0.92 2.52
CA SER A 89 -4.19 -0.26 3.34
C SER A 89 -4.84 -1.48 2.70
N PHE A 90 -4.24 -2.65 2.90
CA PHE A 90 -4.82 -3.95 2.60
C PHE A 90 -4.88 -4.77 3.89
N ASP A 91 -6.08 -5.16 4.31
CA ASP A 91 -6.27 -6.02 5.48
C ASP A 91 -5.96 -7.48 5.12
N LEU A 92 -5.05 -8.15 5.84
CA LEU A 92 -4.75 -9.55 5.54
C LEU A 92 -5.83 -10.52 6.04
N ALA A 93 -6.66 -10.12 7.01
CA ALA A 93 -7.75 -10.93 7.54
C ALA A 93 -8.91 -10.96 6.56
N ASP A 94 -9.44 -9.77 6.26
CA ASP A 94 -10.65 -9.58 5.46
C ASP A 94 -10.35 -9.41 3.97
N GLU A 95 -9.08 -9.17 3.62
CA GLU A 95 -8.60 -9.07 2.24
C GLU A 95 -9.28 -7.93 1.46
N VAL A 96 -9.51 -6.83 2.17
CA VAL A 96 -10.12 -5.61 1.65
C VAL A 96 -9.12 -4.46 1.62
N PHE A 97 -9.27 -3.60 0.62
CA PHE A 97 -8.55 -2.32 0.57
C PHE A 97 -9.32 -1.22 1.26
N GLY A 98 -8.61 -0.32 1.92
CA GLY A 98 -9.17 0.89 2.49
C GLY A 98 -8.18 2.05 2.45
N GLU A 99 -8.67 3.27 2.25
CA GLU A 99 -7.87 4.47 2.41
C GLU A 99 -7.68 4.76 3.90
N VAL A 100 -6.45 5.08 4.29
CA VAL A 100 -6.16 5.53 5.65
C VAL A 100 -6.46 7.02 5.73
N PRO A 101 -7.35 7.46 6.64
CA PRO A 101 -7.69 8.87 6.77
C PRO A 101 -6.45 9.73 6.93
N GLN A 102 -6.38 10.80 6.15
CA GLN A 102 -5.30 11.77 6.31
C GLN A 102 -5.53 12.54 7.61
N VAL A 103 -4.79 12.17 8.65
CA VAL A 103 -4.78 12.94 9.90
C VAL A 103 -3.99 14.22 9.66
N ASP A 104 -4.64 15.37 9.80
CA ASP A 104 -3.96 16.66 9.81
C ASP A 104 -3.22 16.82 11.14
N PHE A 105 -1.97 16.35 11.16
CA PHE A 105 -1.11 16.38 12.33
C PHE A 105 -0.50 17.77 12.61
N GLY A 106 -1.19 18.87 12.27
CA GLY A 106 -0.83 20.25 12.61
C GLY A 106 0.61 20.44 13.11
N LEU A 107 1.54 20.75 12.18
CA LEU A 107 3.00 20.92 12.37
C LEU A 107 3.88 19.67 12.21
N LEU A 108 4.08 19.25 10.96
CA LEU A 108 5.42 18.99 10.42
C LEU A 108 5.43 19.34 8.92
N ARG A 109 5.35 20.64 8.61
CA ARG A 109 5.73 21.11 7.28
C ARG A 109 7.25 21.03 7.19
N PHE A 110 7.78 19.90 6.74
CA PHE A 110 9.18 19.83 6.33
C PHE A 110 9.36 20.66 5.05
N LYS A 111 9.50 21.97 5.23
CA LYS A 111 9.69 22.94 4.14
C LYS A 111 10.87 22.49 3.29
N GLY A 112 10.62 22.29 1.99
CA GLY A 112 11.64 21.85 1.03
C GLY A 112 11.81 20.33 0.88
N MET A 113 11.08 19.50 1.63
CA MET A 113 11.12 18.04 1.44
C MET A 113 10.09 17.55 0.41
N PRO A 114 10.39 16.50 -0.37
CA PRO A 114 9.42 15.88 -1.28
C PRO A 114 8.20 15.33 -0.52
N ASN A 115 7.02 15.39 -1.15
CA ASN A 115 5.77 14.86 -0.56
C ASN A 115 5.87 13.39 -0.14
N SER A 116 6.61 12.57 -0.89
CA SER A 116 6.86 11.16 -0.55
C SER A 116 7.54 10.98 0.81
N PHE A 117 8.52 11.84 1.14
CA PHE A 117 9.23 11.81 2.41
C PHE A 117 8.30 12.13 3.57
N GLN A 118 7.48 13.19 3.41
CA GLN A 118 6.53 13.59 4.46
C GLN A 118 5.52 12.47 4.76
N LYS A 119 5.05 11.75 3.74
CA LYS A 119 4.13 10.62 3.93
C LYS A 119 4.78 9.37 4.50
N THR A 120 6.04 9.08 4.15
CA THR A 120 6.79 8.02 4.83
C THR A 120 6.95 8.31 6.31
N VAL A 121 7.21 9.56 6.70
CA VAL A 121 7.24 9.98 8.11
C VAL A 121 5.86 9.82 8.75
N GLN A 122 4.77 10.11 8.04
CA GLN A 122 3.41 9.88 8.53
C GLN A 122 3.13 8.39 8.80
N VAL A 123 3.50 7.49 7.88
CA VAL A 123 3.40 6.03 8.09
C VAL A 123 4.28 5.59 9.26
N GLY A 124 5.51 6.10 9.34
CA GLY A 124 6.42 5.84 10.46
C GLY A 124 5.92 6.40 11.81
N ARG A 125 5.04 7.41 11.81
CA ARG A 125 4.42 7.96 13.02
C ARG A 125 3.23 7.14 13.52
N LEU A 126 2.54 6.41 12.65
CA LEU A 126 1.58 5.39 13.10
C LEU A 126 2.28 4.36 14.01
N ASN A 127 3.58 4.12 13.83
CA ASN A 127 4.36 3.23 14.70
C ASN A 127 4.50 3.72 16.15
N TRP A 128 4.30 5.01 16.46
CA TRP A 128 4.49 5.56 17.80
C TRP A 128 3.20 5.64 18.63
N VAL A 129 2.03 5.60 17.98
CA VAL A 129 0.74 5.72 18.68
C VAL A 129 0.33 4.37 19.32
N ASP A 130 0.89 3.26 18.85
CA ASP A 130 0.51 1.91 19.27
C ASP A 130 1.59 1.18 20.11
N ILE A 131 2.64 1.88 20.57
CA ILE A 131 3.54 1.29 21.58
C ILE A 131 2.78 1.30 22.91
N PRO A 132 2.39 0.15 23.48
CA PRO A 132 1.83 0.17 24.83
C PRO A 132 2.85 0.81 25.76
N GLU A 133 2.42 1.75 26.59
CA GLU A 133 3.27 2.25 27.67
C GLU A 133 3.83 1.04 28.40
N VAL A 134 5.17 0.91 28.40
CA VAL A 134 5.84 -0.15 29.14
C VAL A 134 5.54 0.13 30.61
N VAL A 135 4.68 -0.70 31.21
CA VAL A 135 4.44 -0.74 32.66
C VAL A 135 5.64 -1.35 33.35
#